data_AF-A0A261QB15-F1
#
_entry.id   AF-A0A261QB15-F1
#
_cell.length_a   1.000
_cell.length_b   1.000
_cell.length_c   1.000
_cell.angle_alpha   90.00
_cell.angle_beta   90.00
_cell.angle_gamma   90.00
#
_symmetry.space_group_name_H-M   'P 1'
#
loop_
_entity.id
_entity.type
_entity.pdbx_description
1 polymer ?
#
loop_
_entity_poly.entity_id
_entity_poly.type
_entity_poly.pdbx_seq_one_letter_code
_entity_poly.pdbx_strand_id
1 'polypeptide(L)' 'MVNATEMAKPFGKRPAKWLELPSTQLFLNELETVRKSDSLILTEEGRNGGTWMHEDVALEFARWLSPAFAIWCN' A
#
# COMPACT_ATOMS: atom_id res chain seq x y z
N MET A 1 -7.41 -6.19 5.10
CA MET A 1 -5.97 -5.94 5.02
C MET A 1 -5.38 -6.77 3.90
N VAL A 2 -4.57 -6.18 3.03
CA VAL A 2 -3.97 -6.78 1.84
C VAL A 2 -2.46 -6.87 2.04
N ASN A 3 -1.84 -8.01 1.70
CA ASN A 3 -0.38 -8.16 1.81
C ASN A 3 0.32 -7.44 0.66
N ALA A 4 0.84 -6.24 0.93
CA ALA A 4 1.54 -5.41 -0.03
C ALA A 4 2.89 -6.01 -0.46
N THR A 5 3.54 -6.77 0.44
CA THR A 5 4.80 -7.46 0.11
C THR A 5 4.56 -8.49 -0.99
N GLU A 6 3.55 -9.34 -0.86
CA GLU A 6 3.17 -10.30 -1.91
C GLU A 6 2.72 -9.60 -3.18
N MET A 7 1.91 -8.54 -3.06
CA MET A 7 1.40 -7.79 -4.20
C MET A 7 2.52 -7.16 -5.05
N ALA A 8 3.62 -6.74 -4.41
CA ALA A 8 4.74 -6.09 -5.09
C ALA A 8 5.73 -7.07 -5.75
N LYS A 9 5.75 -8.36 -5.34
CA LYS A 9 6.71 -9.37 -5.82
C LYS A 9 6.77 -9.49 -7.35
N PRO A 10 5.65 -9.62 -8.08
CA PRO A 10 5.69 -9.79 -9.54
C PRO A 10 6.26 -8.57 -10.27
N PHE A 11 6.21 -7.40 -9.64
CA PHE A 11 6.67 -6.13 -10.21
C PHE A 11 8.12 -5.80 -9.84
N GLY A 12 8.78 -6.62 -9.01
CA GLY A 12 10.14 -6.34 -8.51
C GLY A 12 10.24 -5.07 -7.67
N LYS A 13 9.12 -4.60 -7.12
CA LYS A 13 9.03 -3.36 -6.33
C LYS A 13 8.94 -3.70 -4.83
N ARG A 14 9.21 -2.71 -3.98
CA ARG A 14 9.13 -2.86 -2.52
C ARG A 14 8.13 -1.84 -1.96
N PRO A 15 7.17 -2.25 -1.11
CA PRO A 15 6.21 -1.32 -0.50
C PRO A 15 6.88 -0.15 0.23
N ALA A 16 7.99 -0.39 0.93
CA ALA A 16 8.78 0.65 1.59
C ALA A 16 9.16 1.82 0.65
N LYS A 17 9.51 1.53 -0.62
CA LYS A 17 9.86 2.58 -1.59
C LYS A 17 8.68 3.44 -2.02
N TRP A 18 7.48 2.88 -1.99
CA TRP A 18 6.27 3.65 -2.25
C TRP A 18 5.88 4.50 -1.03
N LEU A 19 6.05 3.98 0.18
CA LEU A 19 5.79 4.70 1.43
C LEU A 19 6.75 5.89 1.66
N GLU A 20 7.97 5.82 1.11
CA GLU A 20 8.93 6.93 1.14
C GLU A 20 8.51 8.13 0.25
N LEU A 21 7.56 7.97 -0.68
CA LEU A 21 7.19 9.04 -1.62
C LEU A 21 6.37 10.14 -0.93
N PRO A 22 6.66 11.43 -1.16
CA PRO A 22 5.89 12.53 -0.59
C PRO A 22 4.40 12.49 -0.97
N SER A 23 4.10 12.11 -2.22
CA SER A 23 2.73 11.95 -2.70
C SER A 23 1.96 10.88 -1.94
N THR A 24 2.63 9.79 -1.57
CA THR A 24 2.03 8.69 -0.80
C THR A 24 1.75 9.13 0.63
N GLN A 25 2.67 9.87 1.25
CA GLN A 25 2.47 10.38 2.62
C GLN A 25 1.29 11.36 2.68
N LEU A 26 1.16 12.24 1.68
CA LEU A 26 0.00 13.13 1.54
C LEU A 26 -1.30 12.34 1.38
N PHE A 27 -1.31 11.36 0.48
CA PHE A 27 -2.47 10.49 0.26
C PHE A 27 -2.91 9.76 1.54
N LEU A 28 -1.98 9.18 2.29
CA LEU A 28 -2.27 8.47 3.53
C LEU A 28 -2.88 9.40 4.59
N ASN A 29 -2.30 10.59 4.77
CA ASN A 29 -2.79 11.57 5.74
C ASN A 29 -4.23 12.03 5.43
N GLU A 30 -4.50 12.35 4.15
CA GLU A 30 -5.86 12.69 3.71
C GLU A 30 -6.85 11.53 3.93
N LEU A 31 -6.42 10.30 3.63
CA LEU A 31 -7.25 9.12 3.79
C LEU A 31 -7.55 8.80 5.27
N GLU A 32 -6.57 8.94 6.17
CA GLU A 32 -6.75 8.81 7.62
C GLU A 32 -7.78 9.81 8.13
N THR A 33 -7.68 11.07 7.68
CA THR A 33 -8.61 12.15 8.05
C THR A 33 -10.04 11.85 7.59
N VAL A 34 -10.21 11.40 6.33
CA VAL A 34 -11.53 11.09 5.77
C VAL A 34 -12.17 9.87 6.46
N ARG A 35 -11.40 8.81 6.69
CA ARG A 35 -11.91 7.56 7.28
C ARG A 35 -12.02 7.60 8.80
N LYS A 36 -11.39 8.57 9.47
CA LYS A 36 -11.29 8.62 10.94
C LYS A 36 -10.75 7.30 11.52
N SER A 37 -9.74 6.74 10.87
CA SER A 37 -9.13 5.47 11.22
C SER A 37 -7.62 5.58 11.22
N ASP A 38 -7.00 5.13 12.31
CA ASP A 38 -5.56 5.31 12.55
C ASP A 38 -4.71 4.15 12.01
N SER A 39 -5.33 3.10 11.44
CA SER A 39 -4.62 1.88 11.03
C SER A 39 -4.83 1.57 9.55
N LEU A 40 -4.14 2.33 8.71
CA LEU A 40 -4.13 2.13 7.26
C LEU A 40 -3.03 1.19 6.79
N ILE A 41 -1.94 1.07 7.57
CA ILE A 41 -0.79 0.24 7.25
C ILE A 41 -0.31 -0.46 8.53
N LEU A 42 -0.04 -1.76 8.44
CA LEU A 42 0.70 -2.50 9.47
C LEU A 42 1.97 -3.07 8.84
N THR A 43 3.10 -2.92 9.53
CA THR A 43 4.36 -3.54 9.13
C THR A 43 4.82 -4.46 10.25
N GLU A 44 4.98 -5.73 9.94
CA GLU A 44 5.56 -6.71 10.84
C GLU A 44 6.96 -7.10 10.34
N GLU A 45 7.95 -7.06 11.22
CA GLU A 45 9.31 -7.48 10.92
C GLU A 45 9.54 -8.94 11.30
N GLY A 46 10.51 -9.61 10.66
CA GLY A 46 10.91 -10.98 10.99
C GLY A 46 10.64 -12.00 9.89
N ARG A 47 10.80 -13.28 10.21
CA ARG A 47 10.82 -14.39 9.24
C ARG A 47 9.52 -14.53 8.44
N ASN A 48 8.40 -14.13 9.03
CA ASN A 48 7.07 -14.11 8.41
C ASN A 48 6.52 -12.67 8.30
N GLY A 49 7.40 -11.67 8.38
CA GLY A 49 7.03 -10.26 8.32
C GLY A 49 6.53 -9.83 6.95
N GLY A 50 5.80 -8.71 6.93
CA GLY A 50 5.23 -8.14 5.73
C GLY A 50 4.62 -6.77 5.97
N THR A 51 4.39 -6.05 4.88
CA THR A 51 3.60 -4.81 4.90
C THR A 51 2.18 -5.15 4.50
N TRP A 52 1.23 -4.79 5.34
CA TRP A 52 -0.19 -5.00 5.16
C TRP A 52 -0.89 -3.65 5.03
N MET A 53 -1.75 -3.52 4.04
CA MET A 53 -2.43 -2.27 3.71
C MET A 53 -3.95 -2.42 3.84
N HIS A 54 -4.62 -1.36 4.28
CA HIS A 54 -6.06 -1.22 4.11
C HIS A 54 -6.42 -1.27 2.62
N GLU A 55 -7.64 -1.69 2.27
CA GLU A 55 -8.09 -1.89 0.88
C GLU A 55 -7.87 -0.65 0.00
N ASP A 56 -8.33 0.53 0.42
CA ASP A 56 -8.10 1.78 -0.32
C ASP A 56 -6.61 2.09 -0.55
N VAL A 57 -5.77 1.82 0.45
CA VAL A 57 -4.33 2.01 0.33
C VAL A 57 -3.73 1.01 -0.63
N ALA A 58 -4.20 -0.24 -0.61
CA ALA A 58 -3.79 -1.27 -1.54
C ALA A 58 -4.20 -0.93 -2.99
N LEU A 59 -5.36 -0.31 -3.20
CA LEU A 59 -5.79 0.16 -4.52
C LEU A 59 -4.89 1.28 -5.05
N GLU A 60 -4.52 2.25 -4.21
CA GLU A 60 -3.56 3.29 -4.62
C GLU A 60 -2.15 2.71 -4.84
N PHE A 61 -1.75 1.76 -4.00
CA PHE A 61 -0.50 1.03 -4.18
C PHE A 61 -0.49 0.24 -5.50
N ALA A 62 -1.61 -0.36 -5.91
CA ALA A 62 -1.75 -1.04 -7.20
C ALA A 62 -1.53 -0.08 -8.38
N ARG A 63 -2.03 1.17 -8.29
CA ARG A 63 -1.80 2.21 -9.31
C ARG A 63 -0.32 2.51 -9.49
N TRP A 64 0.42 2.60 -8.39
CA TRP A 64 1.87 2.79 -8.44
C TRP A 64 2.63 1.56 -8.95
N LEU A 65 2.14 0.34 -8.67
CA LEU A 65 2.75 -0.88 -9.20
C LEU A 65 2.61 -0.96 -10.72
N SER A 66 1.39 -0.81 -11.25
CA SER A 66 1.09 -0.81 -12.69
C SER A 66 -0.32 -0.26 -12.94
N PRO A 67 -0.50 0.67 -13.90
CA PRO A 67 -1.84 1.14 -14.29
C PRO A 67 -2.76 0.00 -14.75
N ALA A 68 -2.23 -0.98 -15.50
CA ALA A 68 -3.03 -2.12 -15.97
C ALA A 68 -3.48 -3.02 -14.80
N PHE A 69 -2.61 -3.21 -13.81
CA PHE A 69 -2.96 -3.97 -12.60
C PHE A 69 -4.02 -3.25 -11.77
N ALA A 70 -3.89 -1.93 -11.61
CA ALA A 70 -4.87 -1.14 -10.89
C ALA A 70 -6.26 -1.14 -11.53
N ILE A 71 -6.33 -1.13 -12.86
CA ILE A 71 -7.60 -1.26 -13.59
C ILE A 71 -8.24 -2.62 -13.31
N TRP A 72 -7.44 -3.69 -13.22
CA TRP A 72 -7.94 -5.03 -12.92
C TRP A 72 -8.45 -5.17 -11.48
N CYS A 73 -7.90 -4.42 -10.52
CA CYS A 73 -8.32 -4.43 -9.12
C CYS A 73 -9.60 -3.61 -8.84
N ASN A 74 -10.09 -2.82 -9.81
CA ASN A 74 -11.22 -1.91 -9.65
C ASN A 74 -12.52 -2.51 -10.23
#